data_AF-A0A0K9NTL1-F1
#
_entry.id   AF-A0A0K9NTL1-F1
#
_cell.length_a   1.000
_cell.length_b   1.000
_cell.length_c   1.000
_cell.angle_alpha   90.00
_cell.angle_beta   90.00
_cell.angle_gamma   90.00
#
_symmetry.space_group_name_H-M   'P 1'
#
loop_
_entity.id
_entity.type
_entity.pdbx_description
1 polymer ?
#
loop_
_entity_poly.entity_id
_entity_poly.type
_entity_poly.pdbx_seq_one_letter_code
_entity_poly.pdbx_strand_id
1 'polypeptide(L)' 'MIPNDQGNFTTPSCVAFTDSERLIGDAAKNQAVRNPLNSVFDAKRLIGRRFSDQSVQSDAN' A
#
# COMPACT_ATOMS: atom_id res chain seq x y z
N MET A 1 -12.33 1.64 -20.56
CA MET A 1 -11.10 1.27 -19.83
C MET A 1 -10.21 2.51 -19.83
N ILE A 2 -9.64 2.90 -18.69
CA ILE A 2 -8.80 4.11 -18.59
C ILE A 2 -7.43 3.67 -18.05
N PRO A 3 -6.34 3.86 -18.81
CA PRO A 3 -5.00 3.53 -18.32
C PRO A 3 -4.52 4.56 -17.30
N ASN A 4 -3.63 4.14 -16.39
CA ASN A 4 -2.87 5.04 -15.53
C ASN A 4 -1.72 5.72 -16.31
N ASP A 5 -0.94 6.54 -15.60
CA ASP A 5 0.22 7.26 -16.14
C ASP A 5 1.33 6.33 -16.69
N GLN A 6 1.38 5.07 -16.24
CA GLN A 6 2.30 4.04 -16.73
C GLN A 6 1.72 3.21 -17.89
N GLY A 7 0.50 3.50 -18.35
CA GLY A 7 -0.18 2.73 -19.41
C GLY A 7 -0.85 1.44 -18.91
N ASN A 8 -0.82 1.15 -17.62
CA ASN A 8 -1.48 -0.01 -17.02
C ASN A 8 -2.96 0.28 -16.77
N PHE A 9 -3.81 -0.73 -16.95
CA PHE A 9 -5.24 -0.59 -16.65
C PHE A 9 -5.61 -0.92 -15.20
N THR A 10 -4.64 -1.35 -14.41
CA THR A 10 -4.75 -1.55 -12.97
C THR A 10 -3.66 -0.75 -12.29
N THR A 11 -4.01 -0.06 -11.22
CA THR A 11 -3.05 0.63 -10.36
C THR A 11 -2.95 -0.14 -9.05
N PRO A 12 -1.74 -0.53 -8.59
CA PRO A 12 -1.59 -1.18 -7.30
C PRO A 12 -2.17 -0.33 -6.15
N SER A 13 -2.86 -0.98 -5.22
CA SER A 13 -3.31 -0.34 -3.98
C SER A 13 -2.17 -0.22 -2.97
N CYS A 14 -1.13 0.53 -3.33
CA CYS A 14 0.06 0.76 -2.50
C CYS A 14 0.38 2.25 -2.44
N VAL A 15 0.79 2.70 -1.25
CA VAL A 15 1.21 4.08 -0.98
C VAL A 15 2.52 4.03 -0.23
N ALA A 16 3.54 4.75 -0.69
CA ALA A 16 4.82 4.87 0.00
C ALA A 16 5.06 6.33 0.40
N PHE A 17 5.53 6.54 1.62
CA PHE A 17 5.89 7.86 2.14
C PHE A 17 7.41 8.01 2.06
N THR A 18 7.84 9.13 1.47
CA THR A 18 9.22 9.60 1.53
C THR A 18 9.24 10.89 2.35
N ASP A 19 10.44 11.43 2.60
CA ASP A 19 10.59 12.68 3.36
C ASP A 19 9.91 13.88 2.66
N SER A 20 9.79 13.83 1.33
CA SER A 20 9.31 14.94 0.51
C SER A 20 7.96 14.72 -0.13
N GLU A 21 7.56 13.46 -0.37
CA GLU A 21 6.38 13.16 -1.17
C GLU A 21 5.67 11.86 -0.79
N ARG A 22 4.49 11.68 -1.39
CA ARG A 22 3.69 10.46 -1.29
C ARG A 22 3.63 9.83 -2.67
N LEU A 23 4.19 8.64 -2.79
CA LEU A 23 4.16 7.84 -4.00
C LEU A 23 2.94 6.93 -3.98
N ILE A 24 2.32 6.72 -5.13
CA ILE A 24 1.08 5.94 -5.27
C ILE A 24 1.25 4.93 -6.40
N GLY A 25 0.66 3.75 -6.24
CA GLY A 25 0.56 2.78 -7.33
C GLY A 25 1.89 2.11 -7.64
N ASP A 26 2.24 2.07 -8.91
CA ASP A 26 3.44 1.38 -9.41
C ASP A 26 4.72 1.97 -8.77
N ALA A 27 4.79 3.30 -8.62
CA ALA A 27 5.92 3.97 -7.99
C ALA A 27 6.13 3.53 -6.53
N ALA A 28 5.05 3.45 -5.75
CA ALA A 28 5.11 2.98 -4.36
C ALA A 28 5.51 1.50 -4.27
N LYS A 29 4.91 0.66 -5.12
CA LYS A 29 5.18 -0.79 -5.16
C LYS A 29 6.65 -1.08 -5.47
N ASN A 30 7.25 -0.34 -6.39
CA ASN A 30 8.66 -0.51 -6.76
C ASN A 30 9.62 -0.17 -5.62
N GLN A 31 9.22 0.73 -4.71
CA GLN A 31 10.03 1.10 -3.55
C GLN A 31 9.79 0.22 -2.32
N ALA A 32 8.70 -0.56 -2.26
CA ALA A 32 8.33 -1.34 -1.08
C ALA A 32 9.43 -2.28 -0.57
N VAL A 33 10.29 -2.80 -1.46
CA VAL A 33 11.44 -3.63 -1.07
C VAL A 33 12.57 -2.81 -0.40
N ARG A 34 12.75 -1.55 -0.80
CA ARG A 34 13.82 -0.67 -0.29
C ARG A 34 13.38 0.19 0.88
N ASN A 35 12.09 0.52 0.95
CA ASN A 35 11.47 1.35 1.97
C ASN A 35 10.26 0.63 2.59
N PRO A 36 10.46 -0.56 3.21
CA PRO A 36 9.35 -1.40 3.65
C PRO A 36 8.53 -0.77 4.78
N LEU A 37 9.19 -0.06 5.70
CA LEU A 37 8.52 0.51 6.88
C LEU A 37 7.60 1.68 6.54
N ASN A 38 7.90 2.43 5.48
CA ASN A 38 7.07 3.56 5.04
C ASN A 38 6.22 3.23 3.82
N SER A 39 6.09 1.94 3.47
CA SER A 39 5.25 1.47 2.36
C SER A 39 4.03 0.73 2.90
N VAL A 40 2.84 1.29 2.64
CA VAL A 40 1.57 0.72 3.06
C VAL A 40 0.93 -0.01 1.89
N PHE A 41 0.60 -1.28 2.10
CA PHE A 41 -0.19 -2.13 1.21
C PHE A 41 -1.21 -2.91 2.05
N ASP A 42 -2.16 -3.58 1.41
CA ASP A 42 -3.18 -4.40 2.08
C ASP A 42 -4.08 -3.68 3.10
N ALA A 43 -4.05 -2.34 3.14
CA ALA A 43 -4.86 -1.54 4.07
C ALA A 43 -6.36 -1.90 4.04
N LYS A 44 -6.89 -2.33 2.88
CA LYS A 44 -8.28 -2.79 2.75
C LYS A 44 -8.63 -3.97 3.67
N ARG A 45 -7.65 -4.80 4.07
CA ARG A 45 -7.82 -5.89 5.04
C ARG A 45 -8.05 -5.39 6.47
N LEU A 46 -7.69 -4.14 6.74
CA LEU A 46 -7.71 -3.51 8.07
C LEU A 46 -8.81 -2.44 8.22
N ILE A 47 -9.25 -1.81 7.12
CA ILE A 47 -10.29 -0.78 7.15
C ILE A 47 -11.56 -1.33 7.82
N GLY A 48 -12.08 -0.61 8.81
CA GLY A 48 -13.31 -0.96 9.54
C GLY A 48 -13.14 -2.04 10.61
N ARG A 49 -11.91 -2.54 10.85
CA ARG A 49 -11.61 -3.50 11.92
C ARG A 49 -11.03 -2.82 13.15
N ARG A 50 -11.20 -3.45 14.31
CA ARG A 50 -10.54 -3.02 15.56
C ARG A 50 -9.16 -3.66 15.63
N PHE A 51 -8.22 -2.97 16.27
CA PHE A 51 -6.89 -3.54 16.50
C PHE A 51 -6.95 -4.86 17.28
N SER A 52 -7.90 -5.00 18.21
CA SER A 52 -8.12 -6.22 18.99
C SER A 52 -8.67 -7.41 18.20
N ASP A 53 -9.10 -7.22 16.95
CA ASP A 53 -9.67 -8.31 16.16
C ASP A 53 -8.59 -9.35 15.84
N GLN A 54 -8.91 -10.64 16.04
CA GLN A 54 -7.95 -11.73 15.87
C GLN A 54 -7.31 -11.72 14.47
N SER A 55 -8.07 -11.40 13.42
CA SER A 55 -7.55 -11.28 12.06
C SER A 55 -6.52 -10.16 11.90
N VAL A 56 -6.63 -9.07 12.67
CA VAL A 56 -5.65 -7.97 12.64
C VAL A 56 -4.40 -8.35 13.44
N GLN A 57 -4.56 -9.03 14.57
CA GLN A 57 -3.44 -9.54 15.35
C GLN A 57 -2.63 -10.59 14.58
N SER A 58 -3.28 -11.44 13.78
CA SER A 58 -2.58 -12.38 12.89
C SER A 58 -1.79 -11.69 11.78
N ASP A 59 -2.19 -10.50 11.34
CA ASP A 59 -1.49 -9.72 10.31
C ASP A 59 -0.30 -8.92 10.87
N ALA A 60 -0.19 -8.81 12.20
CA ALA A 60 0.88 -8.09 12.89
C ALA A 60 2.09 -8.98 13.25
N ASN A 61 1.93 -10.31 13.16
CA ASN A 61 2.96 -11.31 13.48
C ASN A 61 3.60 -11.86 12.21
#